data_AF-A0A0R1J9E1-F1
#
_entry.id   AF-A0A0R1J9E1-F1
#
_cell.length_a   1.000
_cell.length_b   1.000
_cell.length_c   1.000
_cell.angle_alpha   90.00
_cell.angle_beta   90.00
_cell.angle_gamma   90.00
#
_symmetry.space_group_name_H-M   'P 1'
#
loop_
_entity.id
_entity.type
_entity.pdbx_description
1 polymer ?
#
loop_
_entity_poly.entity_id
_entity_poly.type
_entity_poly.pdbx_seq_one_letter_code
_entity_poly.pdbx_strand_id
1 'polypeptide(L)'
;MKKNIKYAGITAATLLAVAPVAAPVVSSVTTVQADTTYATATDAGKYNDQFKKSDTYTPAQAKNFTAADYNADGTKALASSFGASEFLENAFFGQFLDNDSLTTKIDNNNGKIVAISATQNGSSNTPLSFSDAQSILNNKDGKGVTFSITLKYNTDASNTADETIVINLTPAKEEAAKTVSALNAKFTTPYKVAYNSSTTDAKLQKSTDLSLTDQDGNNLLTDSAEVTSYKLGDFYGSYASALNNGTTVSVGSTFTTKDGSAATYYQPITVTVADNSLLATYLTSNSNSSTYTINGSSKTETDNGKVSGKTITFVRTVTVGSKDDSAWTVKDADGIVTAKSDKQFYTLHNDNDELVSNRAISKNSPWRTDKVRTNAAGEKQYRVSTHEWIPESDVTFNGTESGNDSGSNTDPEGALTVTKLDKNKIVNVSTSGMVYFLYNSKGVKSDTRALGGGTAWQVDKIAKDAAGNTYYGVSTDEFVKAGEGVVLAN
;
A
#
# COMPACT_ATOMS: atom_id res chain seq x y z
N MET A 1 35.82 3.60 52.30
CA MET A 1 36.82 2.95 53.20
C MET A 1 37.72 2.10 52.29
N LYS A 2 38.91 2.56 51.87
CA LYS A 2 40.24 2.28 52.47
C LYS A 2 40.34 0.80 52.95
N LYS A 3 41.30 -0.03 52.53
CA LYS A 3 42.76 0.18 52.57
C LYS A 3 43.52 -0.79 51.63
N ASN A 4 44.61 -0.26 51.09
CA ASN A 4 45.74 -0.96 50.47
C ASN A 4 46.54 -1.75 51.52
N ILE A 5 47.23 -2.81 51.09
CA ILE A 5 48.45 -3.30 51.77
C ILE A 5 49.65 -3.10 50.83
N LYS A 6 50.56 -2.25 51.31
CA LYS A 6 51.95 -2.10 50.87
C LYS A 6 52.83 -2.96 51.78
N TYR A 7 54.13 -2.97 51.46
CA TYR A 7 55.31 -3.44 52.20
C TYR A 7 55.85 -4.78 51.69
N ALA A 8 57.16 -4.99 51.51
CA ALA A 8 58.35 -4.13 51.40
C ALA A 8 59.54 -5.10 51.24
N GLY A 9 60.67 -4.61 50.74
CA GLY A 9 61.98 -5.21 51.06
C GLY A 9 62.91 -5.34 49.88
N ILE A 10 63.76 -4.32 49.70
CA ILE A 10 64.88 -4.25 48.76
C ILE A 10 66.16 -4.64 49.52
N THR A 11 67.03 -5.45 48.91
CA THR A 11 68.51 -5.44 49.04
C THR A 11 69.09 -6.38 47.96
N ALA A 12 69.69 -5.89 46.86
CA ALA A 12 71.11 -5.54 46.65
C ALA A 12 72.09 -6.71 46.91
N ALA A 13 73.12 -7.06 46.11
CA ALA A 13 73.67 -6.66 44.81
C ALA A 13 74.75 -7.71 44.42
N THR A 14 75.04 -7.87 43.10
CA THR A 14 76.35 -8.19 42.42
C THR A 14 77.32 -9.22 43.05
N LEU A 15 77.94 -10.20 42.36
CA LEU A 15 78.79 -10.10 41.16
C LEU A 15 79.29 -11.52 40.73
N LEU A 16 79.64 -11.65 39.43
CA LEU A 16 80.22 -12.78 38.66
C LEU A 16 81.28 -13.68 39.32
N ALA A 17 81.31 -14.97 38.92
CA ALA A 17 82.53 -15.66 38.46
C ALA A 17 82.27 -17.07 37.81
N VAL A 18 82.63 -17.16 36.51
CA VAL A 18 83.45 -18.21 35.84
C VAL A 18 83.02 -19.70 35.91
N ALA A 19 82.69 -20.27 34.74
CA ALA A 19 82.56 -21.71 34.42
C ALA A 19 83.95 -22.41 34.42
N PRO A 20 84.13 -23.76 34.51
CA PRO A 20 83.53 -24.73 33.57
C PRO A 20 83.27 -26.16 34.13
N VAL A 21 82.61 -27.02 33.33
CA VAL A 21 83.05 -28.37 32.90
C VAL A 21 81.84 -29.21 32.49
N ALA A 22 81.97 -29.80 31.30
CA ALA A 22 80.98 -30.57 30.58
C ALA A 22 80.59 -31.90 31.25
N ALA A 23 79.30 -32.20 31.22
CA ALA A 23 78.76 -33.56 31.16
C ALA A 23 77.64 -33.56 30.10
N PRO A 24 77.63 -34.50 29.14
CA PRO A 24 76.60 -34.54 28.11
C PRO A 24 75.29 -35.03 28.73
N VAL A 25 74.32 -34.14 28.86
CA VAL A 25 72.92 -34.55 29.07
C VAL A 25 72.42 -35.03 27.72
N VAL A 26 72.28 -36.35 27.57
CA VAL A 26 71.50 -36.97 26.50
C VAL A 26 70.04 -36.63 26.77
N SER A 27 69.61 -35.47 26.27
CA SER A 27 68.19 -35.17 26.13
C SER A 27 67.71 -35.86 24.86
N SER A 28 67.22 -37.10 24.99
CA SER A 28 66.35 -37.70 23.99
C SER A 28 65.08 -36.85 23.92
N VAL A 29 65.06 -35.87 23.02
CA VAL A 29 63.84 -35.16 22.66
C VAL A 29 62.97 -36.18 21.92
N THR A 30 62.01 -36.76 22.62
CA THR A 30 60.86 -37.39 21.97
C THR A 30 60.06 -36.26 21.33
N THR A 31 60.35 -35.96 20.06
CA THR A 31 59.40 -35.23 19.23
C THR A 31 58.19 -36.13 19.06
N VAL A 32 57.11 -35.85 19.78
CA VAL A 32 55.80 -36.44 19.49
C VAL A 32 55.41 -35.91 18.12
N GLN A 33 55.60 -36.72 17.08
CA GLN A 33 55.08 -36.45 15.76
C GLN A 33 53.56 -36.44 15.89
N ALA A 34 52.92 -35.34 15.50
CA ALA A 34 51.47 -35.30 15.42
C ALA A 34 50.99 -36.46 14.52
N ASP A 35 50.02 -37.23 15.00
CA ASP A 35 49.39 -38.28 14.21
C ASP A 35 48.75 -37.65 12.97
N THR A 36 49.38 -37.84 11.80
CA THR A 36 48.89 -37.31 10.54
C THR A 36 47.57 -38.00 10.22
N THR A 37 46.47 -37.30 10.48
CA THR A 37 45.14 -37.81 10.14
C THR A 37 44.94 -37.66 8.63
N TYR A 38 44.99 -38.79 7.91
CA TYR A 38 44.73 -38.83 6.46
C TYR A 38 43.24 -38.73 6.14
N ALA A 39 42.93 -38.25 4.95
CA ALA A 39 41.55 -38.09 4.49
C ALA A 39 40.97 -39.44 4.02
N THR A 40 39.70 -39.67 4.32
CA THR A 40 38.95 -40.86 3.88
C THR A 40 38.08 -40.54 2.66
N ALA A 41 37.55 -41.56 1.99
CA ALA A 41 36.55 -41.38 0.93
C ALA A 41 35.30 -40.61 1.42
N THR A 42 34.92 -40.78 2.69
CA THR A 42 33.83 -40.00 3.32
C THR A 42 34.18 -38.51 3.42
N ASP A 43 35.44 -38.17 3.71
CA ASP A 43 35.89 -36.77 3.75
C ASP A 43 35.93 -36.16 2.35
N ALA A 44 36.31 -36.94 1.34
CA ALA A 44 36.27 -36.53 -0.07
C ALA A 44 34.83 -36.31 -0.56
N GLY A 45 33.90 -37.18 -0.19
CA GLY A 45 32.46 -36.98 -0.43
C GLY A 45 31.94 -35.69 0.19
N LYS A 46 32.32 -35.39 1.45
CA LYS A 46 31.96 -34.11 2.09
C LYS A 46 32.54 -32.90 1.37
N TYR A 47 33.75 -33.00 0.81
CA TYR A 47 34.33 -31.95 -0.02
C TYR A 47 33.54 -31.76 -1.31
N ASN A 48 33.17 -32.85 -1.99
CA ASN A 48 32.33 -32.84 -3.19
C ASN A 48 30.94 -32.21 -2.91
N ASP A 49 30.39 -32.44 -1.72
CA ASP A 49 29.09 -31.89 -1.30
C ASP A 49 29.12 -30.38 -0.99
N GLN A 50 30.29 -29.73 -0.97
CA GLN A 50 30.36 -28.27 -0.91
C GLN A 50 29.91 -27.60 -2.22
N PHE A 51 29.96 -28.33 -3.33
CA PHE A 51 29.58 -27.82 -4.65
C PHE A 51 28.14 -28.18 -4.98
N LYS A 52 27.43 -27.22 -5.58
CA LYS A 52 26.12 -27.49 -6.18
C LYS A 52 26.30 -28.49 -7.31
N LYS A 53 25.49 -29.56 -7.33
CA LYS A 53 25.51 -30.54 -8.43
C LYS A 53 24.94 -29.96 -9.73
N SER A 54 24.07 -28.95 -9.62
CA SER A 54 23.57 -28.17 -10.75
C SER A 54 23.26 -26.73 -10.36
N ASP A 55 23.49 -25.78 -11.26
CA ASP A 55 23.11 -24.38 -11.07
C ASP A 55 22.91 -23.65 -12.42
N THR A 56 22.49 -22.39 -12.33
CA THR A 56 22.47 -21.45 -13.44
C THR A 56 23.64 -20.47 -13.38
N TYR A 57 24.06 -19.94 -14.53
CA TYR A 57 25.10 -18.91 -14.61
C TYR A 57 24.71 -17.77 -15.56
N THR A 58 25.19 -16.57 -15.26
CA THR A 58 25.09 -15.42 -16.18
C THR A 58 26.36 -15.27 -17.03
N PRO A 59 26.29 -14.61 -18.21
CA PRO A 59 27.48 -14.29 -18.99
C PRO A 59 28.52 -13.44 -18.22
N ALA A 60 28.12 -12.68 -17.21
CA ALA A 60 29.04 -11.93 -16.36
C ALA A 60 29.89 -12.88 -15.49
N GLN A 61 29.27 -13.90 -14.90
CA GLN A 61 29.96 -14.90 -14.08
C GLN A 61 30.88 -15.78 -14.93
N ALA A 62 30.46 -16.11 -16.15
CA ALA A 62 31.26 -16.85 -17.13
C ALA A 62 32.60 -16.19 -17.48
N LYS A 63 32.71 -14.85 -17.38
CA LYS A 63 33.98 -14.13 -17.65
C LYS A 63 35.09 -14.47 -16.66
N ASN A 64 34.74 -14.98 -15.48
CA ASN A 64 35.73 -15.39 -14.48
C ASN A 64 36.35 -16.75 -14.80
N PHE A 65 35.81 -17.50 -15.78
CA PHE A 65 36.38 -18.77 -16.24
C PHE A 65 37.52 -18.51 -17.21
N THR A 66 38.73 -18.92 -16.82
CA THR A 66 39.96 -18.66 -17.57
C THR A 66 40.67 -19.95 -17.97
N ALA A 67 41.63 -19.86 -18.89
CA ALA A 67 42.40 -21.01 -19.34
C ALA A 67 43.26 -21.63 -18.22
N ALA A 68 43.54 -20.87 -17.14
CA ALA A 68 44.23 -21.39 -15.97
C ALA A 68 43.37 -22.36 -15.15
N ASP A 69 42.04 -22.24 -15.26
CA ASP A 69 41.07 -23.05 -14.53
C ASP A 69 40.74 -24.37 -15.24
N TYR A 70 41.36 -24.68 -16.38
CA TYR A 70 40.87 -25.71 -17.29
C TYR A 70 41.98 -26.46 -18.03
N ASN A 71 41.74 -27.76 -18.29
CA ASN A 71 42.58 -28.59 -19.15
C ASN A 71 41.71 -29.32 -20.19
N ALA A 72 42.01 -29.06 -21.45
CA ALA A 72 41.19 -29.43 -22.60
C ALA A 72 41.25 -30.90 -23.05
N ASP A 73 42.03 -31.75 -22.39
CA ASP A 73 42.37 -33.07 -22.92
C ASP A 73 42.24 -34.12 -21.82
N GLY A 74 41.26 -35.02 -21.97
CA GLY A 74 40.70 -35.93 -20.96
C GLY A 74 41.64 -36.95 -20.31
N THR A 75 42.96 -36.71 -20.31
CA THR A 75 43.97 -37.46 -19.55
C THR A 75 45.17 -36.61 -19.06
N LYS A 76 45.21 -35.30 -19.29
CA LYS A 76 46.34 -34.45 -18.87
C LYS A 76 45.97 -33.59 -17.67
N ALA A 77 46.74 -33.71 -16.59
CA ALA A 77 46.59 -32.88 -15.40
C ALA A 77 46.66 -31.37 -15.73
N LEU A 78 46.05 -30.54 -14.88
CA LEU A 78 46.23 -29.10 -14.88
C LEU A 78 47.72 -28.75 -14.91
N ALA A 79 48.08 -27.70 -15.65
CA ALA A 79 49.46 -27.21 -15.71
C ALA A 79 49.99 -26.81 -14.32
N SER A 80 49.09 -26.31 -13.47
CA SER A 80 49.29 -26.06 -12.05
C SER A 80 48.08 -26.58 -11.29
N SER A 81 48.27 -27.52 -10.36
CA SER A 81 47.18 -27.99 -9.49
C SER A 81 46.79 -26.91 -8.48
N PHE A 82 45.50 -26.80 -8.18
CA PHE A 82 45.02 -25.95 -7.08
C PHE A 82 45.07 -26.73 -5.76
N GLY A 83 45.41 -26.05 -4.66
CA GLY A 83 45.13 -26.60 -3.34
C GLY A 83 43.61 -26.77 -3.14
N ALA A 84 43.17 -27.76 -2.36
CA ALA A 84 41.73 -28.00 -2.17
C ALA A 84 40.99 -26.80 -1.54
N SER A 85 41.57 -26.12 -0.56
CA SER A 85 40.98 -24.90 0.02
C SER A 85 41.08 -23.70 -0.92
N GLU A 86 42.19 -23.58 -1.66
CA GLU A 86 42.37 -22.54 -2.69
C GLU A 86 41.31 -22.64 -3.79
N PHE A 87 40.96 -23.85 -4.21
CA PHE A 87 39.96 -24.06 -5.26
C PHE A 87 38.54 -23.65 -4.85
N LEU A 88 38.19 -23.72 -3.55
CA LEU A 88 36.91 -23.21 -3.05
C LEU A 88 36.80 -21.68 -3.22
N GLU A 89 37.94 -20.98 -3.23
CA GLU A 89 38.02 -19.54 -3.46
C GLU A 89 38.22 -19.18 -4.95
N ASN A 90 38.16 -20.15 -5.86
CA ASN A 90 38.33 -19.91 -7.29
C ASN A 90 37.28 -18.93 -7.82
N ALA A 91 37.72 -17.94 -8.62
CA ALA A 91 36.87 -16.86 -9.09
C ALA A 91 35.67 -17.33 -9.93
N PHE A 92 35.76 -18.48 -10.59
CA PHE A 92 34.64 -19.09 -11.31
C PHE A 92 33.92 -20.13 -10.45
N PHE A 93 34.61 -21.18 -10.02
CA PHE A 93 33.99 -22.33 -9.35
C PHE A 93 33.47 -22.03 -7.95
N GLY A 94 34.07 -21.08 -7.23
CA GLY A 94 33.62 -20.63 -5.92
C GLY A 94 32.25 -19.97 -5.93
N GLN A 95 31.73 -19.60 -7.11
CA GLN A 95 30.37 -19.06 -7.25
C GLN A 95 29.27 -20.14 -7.19
N PHE A 96 29.64 -21.41 -7.31
CA PHE A 96 28.71 -22.54 -7.38
C PHE A 96 28.80 -23.45 -6.15
N LEU A 97 29.14 -22.86 -5.01
CA LEU A 97 29.12 -23.53 -3.70
C LEU A 97 27.70 -23.48 -3.11
N ASP A 98 27.30 -24.53 -2.38
CA ASP A 98 26.00 -24.58 -1.69
C ASP A 98 26.02 -23.86 -0.31
N ASN A 99 27.24 -23.69 0.26
CA ASN A 99 27.60 -22.96 1.49
C ASN A 99 27.00 -23.50 2.82
N ASP A 100 27.59 -23.45 4.03
CA ASP A 100 28.79 -22.76 4.54
C ASP A 100 29.28 -23.34 5.92
N SER A 101 29.20 -24.66 6.17
CA SER A 101 29.51 -25.20 7.53
C SER A 101 30.28 -26.53 7.61
N LEU A 102 30.67 -27.11 6.48
CA LEU A 102 31.36 -28.39 6.51
C LEU A 102 32.85 -28.17 6.67
N THR A 103 33.34 -28.37 7.90
CA THR A 103 34.77 -28.60 8.14
C THR A 103 35.14 -29.92 7.48
N THR A 104 35.59 -29.85 6.23
CA THR A 104 36.17 -31.01 5.58
C THR A 104 37.58 -31.21 6.14
N LYS A 105 37.98 -32.46 6.32
CA LYS A 105 39.38 -32.78 6.65
C LYS A 105 40.32 -32.58 5.46
N ILE A 106 39.80 -32.16 4.30
CA ILE A 106 40.57 -31.96 3.08
C ILE A 106 40.94 -30.48 2.96
N ASP A 107 42.24 -30.22 2.90
CA ASP A 107 42.82 -28.88 2.78
C ASP A 107 43.94 -28.86 1.75
N ASN A 108 44.66 -27.74 1.64
CA ASN A 108 45.79 -27.60 0.72
C ASN A 108 46.97 -28.55 1.00
N ASN A 109 47.06 -29.14 2.20
CA ASN A 109 48.16 -30.03 2.60
C ASN A 109 47.92 -31.48 2.15
N ASN A 110 46.66 -31.91 2.11
CA ASN A 110 46.30 -33.30 1.83
C ASN A 110 45.37 -33.50 0.63
N GLY A 111 44.93 -32.44 -0.03
CA GLY A 111 44.08 -32.48 -1.22
C GLY A 111 44.45 -31.44 -2.27
N LYS A 112 44.33 -31.82 -3.55
CA LYS A 112 44.60 -30.96 -4.71
C LYS A 112 43.63 -31.22 -5.84
N ILE A 113 43.23 -30.17 -6.55
CA ILE A 113 42.53 -30.31 -7.82
C ILE A 113 43.57 -30.51 -8.92
N VAL A 114 43.49 -31.65 -9.60
CA VAL A 114 44.50 -32.08 -10.57
C VAL A 114 44.00 -32.11 -12.00
N ALA A 115 42.68 -32.09 -12.23
CA ALA A 115 42.09 -32.04 -13.56
C ALA A 115 40.69 -31.41 -13.51
N ILE A 116 40.35 -30.64 -14.54
CA ILE A 116 39.06 -30.01 -14.77
C ILE A 116 38.74 -30.13 -16.26
N SER A 117 37.65 -30.82 -16.58
CA SER A 117 37.15 -30.98 -17.95
C SER A 117 35.68 -30.58 -18.04
N ALA A 118 35.22 -30.28 -19.23
CA ALA A 118 33.87 -29.81 -19.51
C ALA A 118 33.29 -30.57 -20.70
N THR A 119 32.01 -30.91 -20.63
CA THR A 119 31.24 -31.43 -21.76
C THR A 119 30.02 -30.56 -21.99
N GLN A 120 29.57 -30.46 -23.23
CA GLN A 120 28.32 -29.75 -23.51
C GLN A 120 27.15 -30.58 -23.01
N ASN A 121 26.22 -29.95 -22.29
CA ASN A 121 25.03 -30.62 -21.78
C ASN A 121 24.23 -31.27 -22.92
N GLY A 122 23.84 -32.53 -22.73
CA GLY A 122 23.06 -33.30 -23.69
C GLY A 122 23.79 -33.62 -25.02
N SER A 123 25.12 -33.61 -25.03
CA SER A 123 25.97 -34.02 -26.17
C SER A 123 26.83 -35.24 -25.79
N SER A 124 27.68 -35.73 -26.70
CA SER A 124 28.62 -36.82 -26.39
C SER A 124 29.57 -36.46 -25.25
N ASN A 125 30.01 -37.45 -24.46
CA ASN A 125 30.96 -37.30 -23.33
C ASN A 125 32.41 -36.91 -23.75
N THR A 126 32.57 -36.24 -24.89
CA THR A 126 33.87 -35.78 -25.39
C THR A 126 34.22 -34.46 -24.68
N PRO A 127 35.37 -34.37 -24.00
CA PRO A 127 35.83 -33.13 -23.38
C PRO A 127 35.96 -32.00 -24.41
N LEU A 128 35.47 -30.82 -24.05
CA LEU A 128 35.56 -29.60 -24.84
C LEU A 128 36.95 -28.99 -24.75
N SER A 129 37.37 -28.27 -25.80
CA SER A 129 38.49 -27.34 -25.66
C SER A 129 38.12 -26.18 -24.73
N PHE A 130 39.11 -25.48 -24.17
CA PHE A 130 38.85 -24.27 -23.37
C PHE A 130 38.03 -23.24 -24.16
N SER A 131 38.40 -23.03 -25.43
CA SER A 131 37.72 -22.08 -26.33
C SER A 131 36.26 -22.47 -26.54
N ASP A 132 35.97 -23.76 -26.71
CA ASP A 132 34.60 -24.24 -26.92
C ASP A 132 33.77 -24.14 -25.64
N ALA A 133 34.34 -24.54 -24.50
CA ALA A 133 33.70 -24.40 -23.20
C ALA A 133 33.38 -22.93 -22.90
N GLN A 134 34.33 -22.01 -23.12
CA GLN A 134 34.12 -20.59 -22.93
C GLN A 134 33.09 -20.02 -23.92
N SER A 135 33.07 -20.48 -25.17
CA SER A 135 32.04 -20.07 -26.14
C SER A 135 30.63 -20.49 -25.72
N ILE A 136 30.47 -21.69 -25.16
CA ILE A 136 29.19 -22.17 -24.64
C ILE A 136 28.79 -21.40 -23.37
N LEU A 137 29.73 -21.14 -22.47
CA LEU A 137 29.48 -20.31 -21.27
C LEU A 137 29.13 -18.86 -21.62
N ASN A 138 29.56 -18.32 -22.76
CA ASN A 138 29.16 -17.00 -23.20
C ASN A 138 27.84 -16.98 -24.00
N ASN A 139 27.30 -18.15 -24.37
CA ASN A 139 26.05 -18.24 -25.10
C ASN A 139 24.85 -18.35 -24.15
N LYS A 140 24.10 -17.25 -24.00
CA LYS A 140 22.88 -17.18 -23.17
C LYS A 140 21.76 -18.14 -23.60
N ASP A 141 21.77 -18.57 -24.86
CA ASP A 141 20.77 -19.50 -25.43
C ASP A 141 21.36 -20.92 -25.59
N GLY A 142 22.56 -21.16 -25.06
CA GLY A 142 23.27 -22.44 -25.16
C GLY A 142 22.68 -23.53 -24.26
N LYS A 143 23.10 -24.77 -24.48
CA LYS A 143 22.68 -25.91 -23.64
C LYS A 143 23.33 -25.91 -22.24
N GLY A 144 24.39 -25.13 -22.06
CA GLY A 144 25.23 -25.16 -20.86
C GLY A 144 26.33 -26.22 -20.90
N VAL A 145 27.06 -26.34 -19.80
CA VAL A 145 28.28 -27.14 -19.66
C VAL A 145 28.21 -27.97 -18.38
N THR A 146 28.61 -29.23 -18.44
CA THR A 146 28.86 -30.07 -17.27
C THR A 146 30.36 -30.15 -17.04
N PHE A 147 30.81 -29.64 -15.90
CA PHE A 147 32.19 -29.75 -15.44
C PHE A 147 32.42 -31.04 -14.68
N SER A 148 33.57 -31.67 -14.91
CA SER A 148 34.10 -32.81 -14.16
C SER A 148 35.47 -32.42 -13.61
N ILE A 149 35.56 -32.33 -12.28
CA ILE A 149 36.71 -31.84 -11.53
C ILE A 149 37.26 -32.99 -10.69
N THR A 150 38.55 -33.29 -10.82
CA THR A 150 39.23 -34.38 -10.11
C THR A 150 39.99 -33.84 -8.90
N LEU A 151 39.50 -34.18 -7.72
CA LEU A 151 40.19 -34.00 -6.45
C LEU A 151 41.06 -35.22 -6.19
N LYS A 152 42.38 -35.02 -6.08
CA LYS A 152 43.32 -36.03 -5.59
C LYS A 152 43.66 -35.76 -4.13
N TYR A 153 43.56 -36.76 -3.27
CA TYR A 153 43.82 -36.62 -1.83
C TYR A 153 44.64 -37.78 -1.26
N ASN A 154 45.40 -37.50 -0.20
CA ASN A 154 46.27 -38.48 0.45
C ASN A 154 45.45 -39.39 1.38
N THR A 155 45.50 -40.71 1.15
CA THR A 155 44.86 -41.72 2.02
C THR A 155 45.81 -42.26 3.08
N ASP A 156 47.11 -42.18 2.81
CA ASP A 156 48.20 -42.43 3.77
C ASP A 156 49.49 -41.70 3.31
N ALA A 157 50.63 -42.02 3.91
CA ALA A 157 51.92 -41.38 3.63
C ALA A 157 52.44 -41.60 2.19
N SER A 158 51.96 -42.63 1.50
CA SER A 158 52.48 -43.07 0.19
C SER A 158 51.41 -43.22 -0.88
N ASN A 159 50.14 -43.26 -0.49
CA ASN A 159 49.01 -43.50 -1.39
C ASN A 159 48.07 -42.30 -1.48
N THR A 160 47.50 -42.14 -2.67
CA THR A 160 46.47 -41.14 -2.98
C THR A 160 45.24 -41.81 -3.59
N ALA A 161 44.08 -41.22 -3.39
CA ALA A 161 42.84 -41.56 -4.09
C ALA A 161 42.26 -40.33 -4.78
N ASP A 162 41.35 -40.57 -5.72
CA ASP A 162 40.70 -39.54 -6.52
C ASP A 162 39.19 -39.53 -6.24
N GLU A 163 38.60 -38.35 -6.20
CA GLU A 163 37.16 -38.09 -6.13
C GLU A 163 36.78 -37.18 -7.31
N THR A 164 35.66 -37.48 -7.97
CA THR A 164 35.18 -36.67 -9.10
C THR A 164 33.98 -35.83 -8.68
N ILE A 165 34.14 -34.51 -8.79
CA ILE A 165 33.12 -33.51 -8.51
C ILE A 165 32.48 -33.13 -9.85
N VAL A 166 31.15 -33.19 -9.92
CA VAL A 166 30.40 -32.89 -11.14
C VAL A 166 29.49 -31.71 -10.88
N ILE A 167 29.59 -30.69 -11.73
CA ILE A 167 28.77 -29.47 -11.68
C ILE A 167 28.10 -29.26 -13.03
N ASN A 168 26.79 -29.38 -13.08
CA ASN A 168 25.99 -29.13 -14.28
C ASN A 168 25.51 -27.67 -14.32
N LEU A 169 26.06 -26.87 -15.21
CA LEU A 169 25.75 -25.45 -15.34
C LEU A 169 24.90 -25.18 -16.58
N THR A 170 23.79 -24.46 -16.41
CA THR A 170 22.93 -23.99 -17.53
C THR A 170 22.87 -22.47 -17.58
N PRO A 171 22.75 -21.82 -18.75
CA PRO A 171 22.58 -20.38 -18.78
C PRO A 171 21.34 -19.98 -17.97
N ALA A 172 21.50 -19.00 -17.09
CA ALA A 172 20.38 -18.33 -16.48
C ALA A 172 19.53 -17.75 -17.61
N LYS A 173 18.27 -18.18 -17.69
CA LYS A 173 17.33 -17.54 -18.60
C LYS A 173 17.13 -16.12 -18.10
N GLU A 174 17.53 -15.14 -18.89
CA GLU A 174 17.01 -13.79 -18.67
C GLU A 174 15.50 -13.87 -18.86
N GLU A 175 14.74 -13.60 -17.80
CA GLU A 175 13.36 -13.18 -17.95
C GLU A 175 13.37 -12.03 -18.94
N ALA A 176 12.61 -12.14 -20.03
CA ALA A 176 12.50 -11.06 -21.00
C ALA A 176 12.17 -9.79 -20.23
N ALA A 177 12.96 -8.72 -20.44
CA ALA A 177 12.70 -7.44 -19.80
C ALA A 177 11.20 -7.13 -19.99
N LYS A 178 10.46 -6.99 -18.88
CA LYS A 178 9.04 -6.63 -18.95
C LYS A 178 8.96 -5.27 -19.65
N THR A 179 8.61 -5.28 -20.93
CA THR A 179 8.45 -4.06 -21.70
C THR A 179 6.99 -3.65 -21.62
N VAL A 180 6.76 -2.42 -21.17
CA VAL A 180 5.45 -1.80 -21.25
C VAL A 180 5.33 -1.22 -22.66
N SER A 181 4.27 -1.56 -23.38
CA SER A 181 4.02 -1.10 -24.75
C SER A 181 2.75 -0.26 -24.87
N ALA A 182 1.82 -0.43 -23.93
CA ALA A 182 0.61 0.37 -23.81
C ALA A 182 0.24 0.55 -22.34
N LEU A 183 -0.50 1.62 -22.04
CA LEU A 183 -1.08 1.87 -20.73
C LEU A 183 -2.59 1.72 -20.76
N ASN A 184 -3.16 1.22 -19.67
CA ASN A 184 -4.59 1.26 -19.40
C ASN A 184 -4.83 1.98 -18.07
N ALA A 185 -5.46 3.15 -18.16
CA ALA A 185 -5.74 4.08 -17.09
C ALA A 185 -7.23 4.08 -16.73
N LYS A 186 -7.51 3.87 -15.44
CA LYS A 186 -8.86 3.95 -14.87
C LYS A 186 -8.87 4.95 -13.72
N PHE A 187 -9.88 5.82 -13.70
CA PHE A 187 -10.13 6.82 -12.67
C PHE A 187 -11.58 7.30 -12.77
N THR A 188 -12.10 7.92 -11.71
CA THR A 188 -13.46 8.46 -11.66
C THR A 188 -13.59 9.63 -12.62
N THR A 189 -14.39 9.42 -13.67
CA THR A 189 -14.80 10.44 -14.62
C THR A 189 -16.16 10.06 -15.22
N PRO A 190 -17.19 10.93 -15.16
CA PRO A 190 -17.18 12.24 -14.52
C PRO A 190 -17.16 12.15 -12.98
N TYR A 191 -16.44 13.06 -12.33
CA TYR A 191 -16.53 13.33 -10.90
C TYR A 191 -17.69 14.32 -10.65
N LYS A 192 -18.75 13.83 -10.00
CA LYS A 192 -19.98 14.61 -9.78
C LYS A 192 -19.88 15.42 -8.49
N VAL A 193 -20.25 16.69 -8.55
CA VAL A 193 -20.30 17.59 -7.39
C VAL A 193 -21.59 18.40 -7.39
N ALA A 194 -22.12 18.71 -6.21
CA ALA A 194 -23.31 19.54 -6.07
C ALA A 194 -23.01 21.02 -6.33
N TYR A 195 -24.03 21.78 -6.74
CA TYR A 195 -23.96 23.24 -6.72
C TYR A 195 -23.66 23.73 -5.29
N ASN A 196 -22.83 24.76 -5.16
CA ASN A 196 -22.33 25.33 -3.91
C ASN A 196 -21.45 24.40 -3.04
N SER A 197 -21.07 23.21 -3.54
CA SER A 197 -20.13 22.33 -2.83
C SER A 197 -18.69 22.88 -2.88
N SER A 198 -17.87 22.51 -1.89
CA SER A 198 -16.48 22.94 -1.77
C SER A 198 -15.64 22.52 -2.99
N THR A 199 -14.92 23.47 -3.58
CA THR A 199 -13.96 23.17 -4.68
C THR A 199 -12.70 22.50 -4.15
N THR A 200 -12.46 22.55 -2.84
CA THR A 200 -11.28 22.00 -2.18
C THR A 200 -11.37 20.48 -2.11
N ASP A 201 -12.56 19.92 -1.89
CA ASP A 201 -12.77 18.46 -1.82
C ASP A 201 -12.44 17.80 -3.17
N ALA A 202 -12.83 18.46 -4.27
CA ALA A 202 -12.45 18.07 -5.62
C ALA A 202 -10.94 18.17 -5.89
N LYS A 203 -10.17 18.93 -5.10
CA LYS A 203 -8.69 19.00 -5.22
C LYS A 203 -7.96 18.08 -4.22
N LEU A 204 -8.63 17.63 -3.16
CA LEU A 204 -8.05 16.82 -2.08
C LEU A 204 -8.28 15.30 -2.23
N GLN A 205 -9.00 14.85 -3.25
CA GLN A 205 -9.14 13.43 -3.59
C GLN A 205 -7.75 12.78 -3.72
N LYS A 206 -7.51 11.72 -2.92
CA LYS A 206 -6.22 11.01 -2.88
C LYS A 206 -6.01 10.12 -4.12
N SER A 207 -4.78 9.70 -4.34
CA SER A 207 -4.32 8.90 -5.49
C SER A 207 -4.97 7.53 -5.68
N THR A 208 -5.81 7.08 -4.74
CA THR A 208 -6.41 5.73 -4.74
C THR A 208 -7.40 5.48 -5.87
N ASP A 209 -7.90 6.53 -6.52
CA ASP A 209 -8.86 6.41 -7.63
C ASP A 209 -8.17 6.10 -8.98
N LEU A 210 -6.89 6.46 -9.13
CA LEU A 210 -6.15 6.18 -10.37
C LEU A 210 -5.50 4.80 -10.33
N SER A 211 -5.82 3.97 -11.31
CA SER A 211 -5.14 2.71 -11.61
C SER A 211 -4.47 2.80 -12.98
N LEU A 212 -3.18 2.41 -13.05
CA LEU A 212 -2.44 2.24 -14.31
C LEU A 212 -1.98 0.80 -14.42
N THR A 213 -2.32 0.18 -15.54
CA THR A 213 -1.90 -1.18 -15.88
C THR A 213 -1.18 -1.21 -17.23
N ASP A 214 -0.31 -2.20 -17.43
CA ASP A 214 0.31 -2.47 -18.73
C ASP A 214 -0.66 -3.19 -19.69
N GLN A 215 -0.16 -3.55 -20.88
CA GLN A 215 -0.92 -4.29 -21.90
C GLN A 215 -1.44 -5.67 -21.43
N ASP A 216 -0.81 -6.24 -20.40
CA ASP A 216 -1.13 -7.57 -19.87
C ASP A 216 -2.01 -7.47 -18.60
N GLY A 217 -2.33 -6.25 -18.17
CA GLY A 217 -3.15 -5.99 -16.98
C GLY A 217 -2.36 -5.96 -15.66
N ASN A 218 -1.03 -5.97 -15.70
CA ASN A 218 -0.21 -5.85 -14.49
C ASN A 218 -0.24 -4.41 -14.00
N ASN A 219 -0.43 -4.22 -12.68
CA ASN A 219 -0.43 -2.90 -12.08
C ASN A 219 0.97 -2.26 -12.11
N LEU A 220 1.03 -1.00 -12.52
CA LEU A 220 2.25 -0.20 -12.70
C LEU A 220 2.43 0.87 -11.60
N LEU A 221 1.50 0.95 -10.67
CA LEU A 221 1.53 1.83 -9.49
C LEU A 221 1.44 0.99 -8.19
N THR A 222 2.11 -0.16 -8.16
CA THR A 222 1.98 -1.14 -7.08
C THR A 222 2.61 -0.68 -5.76
N ASP A 223 3.62 0.19 -5.81
CA ASP A 223 4.30 0.72 -4.63
C ASP A 223 4.14 2.24 -4.57
N SER A 224 3.78 2.75 -3.38
CA SER A 224 3.76 4.19 -3.13
C SER A 224 5.15 4.82 -3.29
N ALA A 225 6.23 4.04 -3.16
CA ALA A 225 7.60 4.48 -3.44
C ALA A 225 7.88 4.70 -4.93
N GLU A 226 7.10 4.10 -5.83
CA GLU A 226 7.21 4.32 -7.28
C GLU A 226 6.55 5.63 -7.73
N VAL A 227 5.73 6.27 -6.87
CA VAL A 227 5.06 7.53 -7.16
C VAL A 227 5.69 8.65 -6.35
N THR A 228 6.46 9.52 -7.01
CA THR A 228 7.08 10.68 -6.35
C THR A 228 6.12 11.85 -6.20
N SER A 229 5.10 11.95 -7.06
CA SER A 229 4.07 12.99 -6.97
C SER A 229 2.76 12.54 -7.59
N TYR A 230 1.66 12.86 -6.90
CA TYR A 230 0.31 12.78 -7.44
C TYR A 230 -0.38 14.14 -7.21
N LYS A 231 -0.88 14.77 -8.27
CA LYS A 231 -1.50 16.10 -8.19
C LYS A 231 -2.76 16.18 -9.03
N LEU A 232 -3.85 16.56 -8.38
CA LEU A 232 -5.02 17.12 -9.06
C LEU A 232 -4.78 18.60 -9.32
N GLY A 233 -4.89 19.01 -10.58
CA GLY A 233 -4.68 20.40 -10.98
C GLY A 233 -5.89 21.30 -10.74
N ASP A 234 -5.81 22.51 -11.29
CA ASP A 234 -6.90 23.46 -11.32
C ASP A 234 -7.98 23.06 -12.33
N PHE A 235 -9.04 23.85 -12.41
CA PHE A 235 -10.16 23.61 -13.30
C PHE A 235 -9.99 24.36 -14.61
N TYR A 236 -10.45 23.75 -15.69
CA TYR A 236 -10.38 24.29 -17.05
C TYR A 236 -11.74 24.18 -17.73
N GLY A 237 -12.01 25.04 -18.69
CA GLY A 237 -13.25 25.04 -19.48
C GLY A 237 -13.26 24.04 -20.64
N SER A 238 -12.11 23.42 -20.95
CA SER A 238 -12.00 22.41 -22.00
C SER A 238 -11.01 21.31 -21.64
N TYR A 239 -11.24 20.12 -22.19
CA TYR A 239 -10.34 18.99 -22.07
C TYR A 239 -8.93 19.32 -22.57
N ALA A 240 -8.82 19.95 -23.75
CA ALA A 240 -7.56 20.31 -24.37
C ALA A 240 -6.74 21.29 -23.51
N SER A 241 -7.40 22.28 -22.89
CA SER A 241 -6.75 23.21 -21.97
C SER A 241 -6.27 22.52 -20.71
N ALA A 242 -7.05 21.61 -20.12
CA ALA A 242 -6.62 20.85 -18.94
C ALA A 242 -5.39 19.97 -19.24
N LEU A 243 -5.42 19.25 -20.36
CA LEU A 243 -4.35 18.33 -20.73
C LEU A 243 -3.03 19.06 -21.08
N ASN A 244 -3.15 20.24 -21.70
CA ASN A 244 -2.00 21.01 -22.15
C ASN A 244 -1.58 22.15 -21.21
N ASN A 245 -2.16 22.21 -20.01
CA ASN A 245 -1.91 23.28 -19.04
C ASN A 245 -2.13 24.68 -19.65
N GLY A 246 -3.27 24.84 -20.32
CA GLY A 246 -3.75 26.11 -20.89
C GLY A 246 -4.29 27.07 -19.84
N THR A 247 -5.24 27.93 -20.23
CA THR A 247 -5.86 28.90 -19.31
C THR A 247 -6.84 28.21 -18.35
N THR A 248 -6.64 28.41 -17.05
CA THR A 248 -7.54 27.91 -16.00
C THR A 248 -8.82 28.75 -15.93
N VAL A 249 -9.88 28.14 -15.40
CA VAL A 249 -11.14 28.79 -15.06
C VAL A 249 -11.22 28.93 -13.55
N SER A 250 -11.53 30.13 -13.07
CA SER A 250 -11.78 30.37 -11.65
C SER A 250 -13.16 29.84 -11.26
N VAL A 251 -13.22 28.90 -10.33
CA VAL A 251 -14.46 28.31 -9.79
C VAL A 251 -14.75 28.74 -8.36
N GLY A 252 -13.99 29.69 -7.79
CA GLY A 252 -14.15 30.15 -6.41
C GLY A 252 -13.86 29.07 -5.34
N SER A 253 -14.30 29.32 -4.11
CA SER A 253 -14.22 28.36 -2.99
C SER A 253 -15.33 27.30 -3.04
N THR A 254 -16.43 27.57 -3.75
CA THR A 254 -17.53 26.64 -3.98
C THR A 254 -17.95 26.62 -5.44
N PHE A 255 -18.35 25.45 -5.94
CA PHE A 255 -18.79 25.27 -7.33
C PHE A 255 -20.10 26.03 -7.57
N THR A 256 -20.00 27.19 -8.23
CA THR A 256 -21.16 28.02 -8.57
C THR A 256 -21.09 28.43 -10.04
N THR A 257 -22.26 28.73 -10.61
CA THR A 257 -22.43 29.24 -11.96
C THR A 257 -23.24 30.53 -11.89
N LYS A 258 -22.98 31.47 -12.80
CA LYS A 258 -23.59 32.81 -12.75
C LYS A 258 -25.13 32.77 -12.81
N ASP A 259 -25.67 31.82 -13.56
CA ASP A 259 -27.10 31.62 -13.79
C ASP A 259 -27.68 30.45 -12.98
N GLY A 260 -26.88 29.76 -12.18
CA GLY A 260 -27.30 28.56 -11.46
C GLY A 260 -27.47 27.32 -12.35
N SER A 261 -27.07 27.35 -13.61
CA SER A 261 -27.12 26.17 -14.48
C SER A 261 -26.07 25.12 -14.09
N ALA A 262 -26.28 23.88 -14.54
CA ALA A 262 -25.26 22.83 -14.44
C ALA A 262 -24.02 23.22 -15.28
N ALA A 263 -22.83 22.86 -14.79
CA ALA A 263 -21.57 23.16 -15.49
C ALA A 263 -20.68 21.93 -15.58
N THR A 264 -19.81 21.93 -16.59
CA THR A 264 -18.77 20.93 -16.75
C THR A 264 -17.41 21.62 -16.76
N TYR A 265 -16.53 21.15 -15.89
CA TYR A 265 -15.13 21.54 -15.85
C TYR A 265 -14.24 20.34 -16.14
N TYR A 266 -12.99 20.62 -16.45
CA TYR A 266 -11.97 19.61 -16.74
C TYR A 266 -10.83 19.79 -15.75
N GLN A 267 -10.38 18.71 -15.14
CA GLN A 267 -9.33 18.74 -14.13
C GLN A 267 -8.23 17.73 -14.48
N PRO A 268 -6.96 18.17 -14.60
CA PRO A 268 -5.88 17.26 -14.91
C PRO A 268 -5.47 16.46 -13.66
N ILE A 269 -5.16 15.19 -13.88
CA ILE A 269 -4.58 14.26 -12.92
C ILE A 269 -3.15 14.00 -13.36
N THR A 270 -2.17 14.52 -12.63
CA THR A 270 -0.76 14.41 -12.99
C THR A 270 -0.02 13.50 -12.02
N VAL A 271 0.67 12.50 -12.56
CA VAL A 271 1.49 11.56 -11.80
C VAL A 271 2.93 11.67 -12.25
N THR A 272 3.85 11.77 -11.29
CA THR A 272 5.29 11.64 -11.52
C THR A 272 5.79 10.41 -10.79
N VAL A 273 6.59 9.60 -11.47
CA VAL A 273 7.10 8.33 -10.95
C VAL A 273 8.59 8.39 -10.61
N ALA A 274 9.03 7.48 -9.74
CA ALA A 274 10.41 7.29 -9.36
C ALA A 274 11.22 6.62 -10.47
N ASP A 275 12.53 6.83 -10.43
CA ASP A 275 13.48 6.32 -11.41
C ASP A 275 13.52 4.79 -11.39
N ASN A 276 13.86 4.20 -12.53
CA ASN A 276 14.04 2.75 -12.71
C ASN A 276 12.77 1.89 -12.54
N SER A 277 11.58 2.48 -12.40
CA SER A 277 10.31 1.74 -12.52
C SER A 277 9.99 1.41 -13.99
N LEU A 278 9.20 0.35 -14.22
CA LEU A 278 8.74 -0.03 -15.57
C LEU A 278 7.95 1.11 -16.24
N LEU A 279 7.13 1.81 -15.45
CA LEU A 279 6.39 2.97 -15.90
C LEU A 279 7.32 4.15 -16.23
N ALA A 280 8.34 4.45 -15.40
CA ALA A 280 9.30 5.52 -15.70
C ALA A 280 10.05 5.28 -17.01
N THR A 281 10.44 4.03 -17.28
CA THR A 281 11.06 3.63 -18.54
C THR A 281 10.12 3.90 -19.71
N TYR A 282 8.87 3.43 -19.64
CA TYR A 282 7.87 3.68 -20.68
C TYR A 282 7.63 5.17 -20.95
N LEU A 283 7.42 5.96 -19.90
CA LEU A 283 7.13 7.38 -20.02
C LEU A 283 8.33 8.14 -20.61
N THR A 284 9.55 7.82 -20.19
CA THR A 284 10.76 8.48 -20.69
C THR A 284 10.99 8.14 -22.16
N SER A 285 10.84 6.87 -22.55
CA SER A 285 10.96 6.43 -23.95
C SER A 285 9.90 7.04 -24.87
N ASN A 286 8.72 7.37 -24.32
CA ASN A 286 7.62 7.99 -25.06
C ASN A 286 7.50 9.51 -24.83
N SER A 287 8.46 10.13 -24.15
CA SER A 287 8.44 11.56 -23.89
C SER A 287 8.47 12.34 -25.20
N ASN A 288 7.49 13.22 -25.41
CA ASN A 288 7.30 13.98 -26.65
C ASN A 288 7.02 13.12 -27.90
N SER A 289 6.79 11.80 -27.74
CA SER A 289 6.37 10.94 -28.84
C SER A 289 4.95 11.29 -29.30
N SER A 290 4.68 11.06 -30.58
CA SER A 290 3.34 11.13 -31.17
C SER A 290 2.61 9.79 -31.17
N THR A 291 3.25 8.68 -30.78
CA THR A 291 2.76 7.32 -31.10
C THR A 291 2.46 6.40 -29.90
N TYR A 292 2.48 6.91 -28.67
CA TYR A 292 2.14 6.07 -27.51
C TYR A 292 0.64 5.73 -27.45
N THR A 293 0.32 4.61 -26.78
CA THR A 293 -1.05 4.09 -26.65
C THR A 293 -1.53 4.16 -25.20
N ILE A 294 -2.73 4.72 -25.01
CA ILE A 294 -3.41 4.81 -23.72
C ILE A 294 -4.88 4.39 -23.93
N ASN A 295 -5.37 3.46 -23.11
CA ASN A 295 -6.75 2.96 -23.17
C ASN A 295 -7.14 2.41 -24.55
N GLY A 296 -6.20 1.75 -25.22
CA GLY A 296 -6.42 1.13 -26.53
C GLY A 296 -6.44 2.10 -27.71
N SER A 297 -6.17 3.39 -27.49
CA SER A 297 -6.09 4.39 -28.57
C SER A 297 -4.72 5.05 -28.62
N SER A 298 -4.23 5.29 -29.83
CA SER A 298 -2.99 6.04 -30.04
C SER A 298 -3.20 7.53 -29.76
N LYS A 299 -2.14 8.23 -29.33
CA LYS A 299 -2.16 9.69 -29.16
C LYS A 299 -2.63 10.44 -30.42
N THR A 300 -2.28 9.94 -31.61
CA THR A 300 -2.71 10.53 -32.89
C THR A 300 -4.22 10.44 -33.14
N GLU A 301 -4.88 9.42 -32.63
CA GLU A 301 -6.32 9.24 -32.77
C GLU A 301 -7.08 10.00 -31.69
N THR A 302 -6.61 9.89 -30.45
CA THR A 302 -7.23 10.54 -29.28
C THR A 302 -6.15 10.89 -28.24
N ASP A 303 -6.12 12.16 -27.82
CA ASP A 303 -5.19 12.64 -26.80
C ASP A 303 -5.68 12.25 -25.38
N ASN A 304 -5.69 10.94 -25.09
CA ASN A 304 -6.24 10.36 -23.86
C ASN A 304 -5.32 10.51 -22.64
N GLY A 305 -4.17 11.16 -22.81
CA GLY A 305 -3.22 11.44 -21.76
C GLY A 305 -1.93 12.01 -22.35
N LYS A 306 -1.18 12.77 -21.53
CA LYS A 306 0.03 13.46 -21.97
C LYS A 306 1.24 12.89 -21.23
N VAL A 307 2.15 12.30 -22.00
CA VAL A 307 3.45 11.81 -21.52
C VAL A 307 4.51 12.90 -21.69
N SER A 308 5.25 13.22 -20.62
CA SER A 308 6.33 14.20 -20.61
C SER A 308 7.39 13.81 -19.58
N GLY A 309 8.55 13.32 -20.04
CA GLY A 309 9.61 12.80 -19.17
C GLY A 309 9.11 11.64 -18.30
N LYS A 310 9.19 11.80 -16.98
CA LYS A 310 8.71 10.82 -15.97
C LYS A 310 7.27 11.09 -15.50
N THR A 311 6.55 11.93 -16.23
CA THR A 311 5.24 12.40 -15.85
C THR A 311 4.20 11.97 -16.88
N ILE A 312 3.03 11.56 -16.38
CA ILE A 312 1.84 11.34 -17.18
C ILE A 312 0.67 12.16 -16.62
N THR A 313 -0.08 12.80 -17.52
CA THR A 313 -1.28 13.58 -17.18
C THR A 313 -2.50 12.99 -17.87
N PHE A 314 -3.55 12.73 -17.11
CA PHE A 314 -4.90 12.44 -17.62
C PHE A 314 -5.81 13.63 -17.33
N VAL A 315 -7.01 13.64 -17.89
CA VAL A 315 -8.03 14.64 -17.56
C VAL A 315 -9.32 13.93 -17.18
N ARG A 316 -9.84 14.26 -16.00
CA ARG A 316 -11.20 13.90 -15.62
C ARG A 316 -12.16 15.03 -15.87
N THR A 317 -13.39 14.68 -16.18
CA THR A 317 -14.51 15.62 -16.24
C THR A 317 -15.07 15.82 -14.83
N VAL A 318 -15.35 17.05 -14.44
CA VAL A 318 -16.02 17.42 -13.19
C VAL A 318 -17.36 18.05 -13.54
N THR A 319 -18.45 17.35 -13.21
CA THR A 319 -19.81 17.81 -13.51
C THR A 319 -20.45 18.39 -12.27
N VAL A 320 -20.79 19.68 -12.33
CA VAL A 320 -21.52 20.40 -11.29
C VAL A 320 -23.01 20.34 -11.61
N GLY A 321 -23.81 19.88 -10.66
CA GLY A 321 -25.27 19.96 -10.76
C GLY A 321 -25.77 21.41 -10.89
N SER A 322 -26.99 21.60 -11.39
CA SER A 322 -27.60 22.93 -11.36
C SER A 322 -27.95 23.34 -9.92
N LYS A 323 -28.18 24.63 -9.71
CA LYS A 323 -28.74 25.16 -8.47
C LYS A 323 -30.11 24.54 -8.19
N ASP A 324 -30.90 24.27 -9.21
CA ASP A 324 -32.19 23.60 -9.04
C ASP A 324 -31.98 22.12 -8.62
N ASP A 325 -30.91 21.46 -9.08
CA ASP A 325 -30.50 20.12 -8.63
C ASP A 325 -29.85 20.10 -7.24
N SER A 326 -29.50 21.26 -6.66
CA SER A 326 -29.15 21.33 -5.23
C SER A 326 -30.36 21.21 -4.33
N ALA A 327 -31.58 21.21 -4.90
CA ALA A 327 -32.75 20.77 -4.18
C ALA A 327 -32.61 19.29 -3.84
N TRP A 328 -32.70 19.01 -2.54
CA TRP A 328 -32.83 17.67 -2.03
C TRP A 328 -34.05 16.98 -2.67
N THR A 329 -33.83 15.86 -3.35
CA THR A 329 -34.95 15.00 -3.77
C THR A 329 -35.44 14.24 -2.55
N VAL A 330 -36.72 14.38 -2.22
CA VAL A 330 -37.30 13.77 -1.02
C VAL A 330 -38.16 12.57 -1.40
N LYS A 331 -37.87 11.42 -0.82
CA LYS A 331 -38.67 10.19 -0.97
C LYS A 331 -39.29 9.81 0.35
N ASP A 332 -40.41 9.12 0.28
CA ASP A 332 -40.98 8.49 1.47
C ASP A 332 -40.11 7.31 1.92
N ALA A 333 -39.92 7.18 3.22
CA ALA A 333 -39.24 6.07 3.85
C ALA A 333 -40.14 5.54 4.97
N ASP A 334 -40.05 4.26 5.31
CA ASP A 334 -40.64 3.75 6.55
C ASP A 334 -39.63 2.82 7.20
N GLY A 335 -39.27 3.12 8.44
CA GLY A 335 -38.31 2.33 9.18
C GLY A 335 -37.76 3.02 10.40
N ILE A 336 -36.65 2.47 10.88
CA ILE A 336 -35.91 2.96 12.04
C ILE A 336 -34.48 3.28 11.59
N VAL A 337 -34.03 4.50 11.86
CA VAL A 337 -32.61 4.86 11.83
C VAL A 337 -32.04 4.77 13.24
N THR A 338 -30.90 4.11 13.38
CA THR A 338 -30.19 3.98 14.67
C THR A 338 -28.84 4.68 14.55
N ALA A 339 -28.62 5.68 15.41
CA ALA A 339 -27.34 6.39 15.50
C ALA A 339 -26.20 5.40 15.77
N LYS A 340 -25.09 5.53 15.05
CA LYS A 340 -23.91 4.66 15.24
C LYS A 340 -23.29 4.83 16.64
N SER A 341 -22.33 3.99 16.97
CA SER A 341 -21.67 3.99 18.29
C SER A 341 -20.33 4.72 18.35
N ASP A 342 -19.81 5.23 17.24
CA ASP A 342 -18.46 5.82 17.12
C ASP A 342 -18.33 7.23 17.71
N LYS A 343 -19.44 7.97 17.79
CA LYS A 343 -19.53 9.27 18.49
C LYS A 343 -20.50 9.16 19.66
N GLN A 344 -20.34 10.00 20.68
CA GLN A 344 -21.30 10.06 21.80
C GLN A 344 -22.63 10.71 21.39
N PHE A 345 -22.57 11.68 20.47
CA PHE A 345 -23.71 12.47 20.00
C PHE A 345 -23.54 12.77 18.50
N TYR A 346 -24.66 12.90 17.79
CA TYR A 346 -24.71 13.23 16.36
C TYR A 346 -25.57 14.48 16.14
N THR A 347 -25.04 15.44 15.39
CA THR A 347 -25.72 16.68 15.04
C THR A 347 -26.75 16.46 13.94
N LEU A 348 -27.75 17.33 13.89
CA LEU A 348 -28.82 17.28 12.90
C LEU A 348 -28.70 18.45 11.92
N HIS A 349 -29.35 18.32 10.78
CA HIS A 349 -29.44 19.34 9.74
C HIS A 349 -30.89 19.79 9.56
N ASN A 350 -31.12 21.07 9.30
CA ASN A 350 -32.45 21.58 8.97
C ASN A 350 -32.80 21.36 7.48
N ASP A 351 -33.97 21.82 7.03
CA ASP A 351 -34.38 21.70 5.63
C ASP A 351 -33.42 22.38 4.64
N ASN A 352 -32.75 23.46 5.06
CA ASN A 352 -31.73 24.16 4.28
C ASN A 352 -30.34 23.50 4.38
N ASP A 353 -30.26 22.33 5.03
CA ASP A 353 -29.02 21.60 5.32
C ASP A 353 -28.05 22.29 6.29
N GLU A 354 -28.54 23.24 7.08
CA GLU A 354 -27.74 23.94 8.09
C GLU A 354 -27.72 23.15 9.41
N LEU A 355 -26.58 23.15 10.10
CA LEU A 355 -26.43 22.46 11.38
C LEU A 355 -27.35 23.03 12.47
N VAL A 356 -28.10 22.13 13.13
CA VAL A 356 -28.87 22.42 14.33
C VAL A 356 -27.96 22.32 15.55
N SER A 357 -27.48 23.45 16.06
CA SER A 357 -26.42 23.52 17.07
C SER A 357 -26.86 23.27 18.51
N ASN A 358 -28.15 23.39 18.81
CA ASN A 358 -28.69 23.25 20.16
C ASN A 358 -29.26 21.85 20.46
N ARG A 359 -29.03 20.86 19.59
CA ARG A 359 -29.58 19.51 19.71
C ARG A 359 -28.69 18.49 19.04
N ALA A 360 -28.67 17.29 19.61
CA ALA A 360 -28.06 16.12 19.01
C ALA A 360 -28.86 14.87 19.40
N ILE A 361 -28.68 13.79 18.65
CA ILE A 361 -29.17 12.48 19.06
C ILE A 361 -28.03 11.68 19.68
N SER A 362 -28.33 10.89 20.72
CA SER A 362 -27.33 10.06 21.39
C SER A 362 -26.98 8.83 20.57
N LYS A 363 -25.77 8.33 20.74
CA LYS A 363 -25.35 7.06 20.13
C LYS A 363 -26.30 5.91 20.44
N ASN A 364 -26.44 4.97 19.51
CA ASN A 364 -27.33 3.80 19.61
C ASN A 364 -28.82 4.14 19.86
N SER A 365 -29.23 5.39 19.70
CA SER A 365 -30.65 5.74 19.85
C SER A 365 -31.41 5.45 18.55
N PRO A 366 -32.54 4.71 18.62
CA PRO A 366 -33.38 4.43 17.47
C PRO A 366 -34.41 5.56 17.27
N TRP A 367 -34.61 5.96 16.01
CA TRP A 367 -35.55 7.01 15.60
C TRP A 367 -36.40 6.52 14.43
N ARG A 368 -37.71 6.74 14.51
CA ARG A 368 -38.59 6.52 13.35
C ARG A 368 -38.25 7.54 12.28
N THR A 369 -38.18 7.08 11.04
CA THR A 369 -38.04 7.94 9.87
C THR A 369 -39.20 7.69 8.93
N ASP A 370 -39.68 8.77 8.32
CA ASP A 370 -40.77 8.76 7.35
C ASP A 370 -40.35 9.29 5.98
N LYS A 371 -39.16 9.90 5.88
CA LYS A 371 -38.61 10.46 4.65
C LYS A 371 -37.10 10.30 4.60
N VAL A 372 -36.59 10.10 3.40
CA VAL A 372 -35.17 10.19 3.07
C VAL A 372 -35.00 11.26 2.00
N ARG A 373 -33.93 12.04 2.10
CA ARG A 373 -33.55 13.00 1.09
C ARG A 373 -32.20 12.67 0.48
N THR A 374 -32.05 12.89 -0.82
CA THR A 374 -30.79 12.68 -1.56
C THR A 374 -30.43 13.93 -2.35
N ASN A 375 -29.19 14.39 -2.25
CA ASN A 375 -28.71 15.51 -3.04
C ASN A 375 -28.04 15.04 -4.36
N ALA A 376 -27.66 15.98 -5.23
CA ALA A 376 -27.00 15.66 -6.50
C ALA A 376 -25.65 14.92 -6.37
N ALA A 377 -24.98 15.02 -5.21
CA ALA A 377 -23.75 14.27 -4.93
C ALA A 377 -24.03 12.82 -4.50
N GLY A 378 -25.29 12.43 -4.33
CA GLY A 378 -25.71 11.11 -3.85
C GLY A 378 -25.67 10.97 -2.33
N GLU A 379 -25.39 12.05 -1.59
CA GLU A 379 -25.43 12.04 -0.14
C GLU A 379 -26.88 11.91 0.31
N LYS A 380 -27.11 11.06 1.32
CA LYS A 380 -28.42 10.77 1.88
C LYS A 380 -28.55 11.31 3.30
N GLN A 381 -29.74 11.79 3.62
CA GLN A 381 -30.12 12.08 5.01
C GLN A 381 -31.53 11.55 5.30
N TYR A 382 -31.73 11.03 6.51
CA TYR A 382 -33.02 10.52 6.97
C TYR A 382 -33.68 11.53 7.89
N ARG A 383 -34.99 11.75 7.74
CA ARG A 383 -35.75 12.65 8.61
C ARG A 383 -35.97 11.98 9.96
N VAL A 384 -35.61 12.65 11.04
CA VAL A 384 -35.81 12.15 12.43
C VAL A 384 -36.76 13.05 13.24
N SER A 385 -37.04 14.24 12.74
CA SER A 385 -38.04 15.17 13.24
C SER A 385 -38.57 16.06 12.12
N THR A 386 -39.68 16.77 12.33
CA THR A 386 -40.14 17.81 11.40
C THR A 386 -39.02 18.83 11.19
N HIS A 387 -38.58 18.95 9.93
CA HIS A 387 -37.47 19.78 9.50
C HIS A 387 -36.11 19.46 10.14
N GLU A 388 -35.87 18.24 10.64
CA GLU A 388 -34.56 17.79 11.13
C GLU A 388 -34.15 16.45 10.51
N TRP A 389 -32.95 16.44 9.93
CA TRP A 389 -32.40 15.36 9.13
C TRP A 389 -31.06 14.90 9.70
N ILE A 390 -30.75 13.61 9.58
CA ILE A 390 -29.47 13.03 9.99
C ILE A 390 -28.76 12.38 8.79
N PRO A 391 -27.44 12.61 8.59
CA PRO A 391 -26.67 11.95 7.54
C PRO A 391 -26.71 10.43 7.62
N GLU A 392 -26.88 9.76 6.47
CA GLU A 392 -26.79 8.30 6.35
C GLU A 392 -25.45 7.76 6.87
N SER A 393 -24.37 8.52 6.67
CA SER A 393 -23.03 8.18 7.16
C SER A 393 -22.94 8.08 8.69
N ASP A 394 -23.88 8.66 9.44
CA ASP A 394 -23.92 8.68 10.91
C ASP A 394 -24.91 7.67 11.51
N VAL A 395 -25.71 6.98 10.69
CA VAL A 395 -26.75 6.04 11.14
C VAL A 395 -26.68 4.68 10.45
N THR A 396 -27.42 3.72 11.00
CA THR A 396 -27.82 2.49 10.31
C THR A 396 -29.33 2.56 10.07
N PHE A 397 -29.79 2.20 8.87
CA PHE A 397 -31.20 2.22 8.52
C PHE A 397 -31.75 0.79 8.41
N ASN A 398 -32.89 0.55 9.04
CA ASN A 398 -33.67 -0.68 8.93
C ASN A 398 -35.09 -0.33 8.50
N GLY A 399 -35.41 -0.52 7.22
CA GLY A 399 -36.69 -0.15 6.65
C GLY A 399 -36.73 -0.22 5.12
N THR A 400 -37.71 0.45 4.53
CA THR A 400 -37.90 0.55 3.08
C THR A 400 -37.96 2.01 2.62
N GLU A 401 -37.32 2.31 1.50
CA GLU A 401 -37.49 3.58 0.77
C GLU A 401 -38.47 3.33 -0.39
N SER A 402 -39.49 4.19 -0.57
CA SER A 402 -40.47 4.06 -1.65
C SER A 402 -40.42 5.26 -2.60
N GLY A 403 -40.64 5.00 -3.89
CA GLY A 403 -40.18 5.82 -5.01
C GLY A 403 -41.02 7.03 -5.40
N ASN A 404 -41.94 7.52 -4.56
CA ASN A 404 -42.71 8.72 -4.91
C ASN A 404 -42.08 9.96 -4.28
N ASP A 405 -41.70 10.90 -5.15
CA ASP A 405 -41.34 12.27 -4.80
C ASP A 405 -42.59 12.97 -4.25
N SER A 406 -42.81 12.83 -2.94
CA SER A 406 -43.93 13.44 -2.24
C SER A 406 -43.58 14.88 -1.84
N GLY A 407 -43.09 15.66 -2.80
CA GLY A 407 -42.82 17.09 -2.71
C GLY A 407 -44.09 17.91 -2.47
N SER A 408 -44.73 17.72 -1.31
CA SER A 408 -45.85 18.54 -0.87
C SER A 408 -45.35 19.52 0.18
N ASN A 409 -45.24 20.78 -0.24
CA ASN A 409 -44.96 21.95 0.59
C ASN A 409 -46.25 22.75 0.87
N THR A 410 -47.41 22.10 0.81
CA THR A 410 -48.70 22.78 1.03
C THR A 410 -49.15 22.53 2.46
N ASP A 411 -49.07 23.58 3.25
CA ASP A 411 -49.53 23.56 4.62
C ASP A 411 -51.01 23.89 4.73
N PRO A 412 -51.79 23.13 5.50
CA PRO A 412 -53.14 23.50 5.85
C PRO A 412 -53.16 24.61 6.92
N GLU A 413 -54.20 25.43 6.85
CA GLU A 413 -54.42 26.66 7.64
C GLU A 413 -54.71 26.33 9.13
N GLY A 414 -53.90 26.88 10.05
CA GLY A 414 -54.04 26.62 11.50
C GLY A 414 -52.91 27.15 12.40
N ALA A 415 -52.20 28.20 11.98
CA ALA A 415 -50.90 28.58 12.54
C ALA A 415 -50.86 28.87 14.04
N LEU A 416 -49.87 28.28 14.71
CA LEU A 416 -49.41 28.69 16.03
C LEU A 416 -48.54 29.93 15.90
N THR A 417 -48.76 30.91 16.78
CA THR A 417 -47.87 32.07 16.91
C THR A 417 -46.66 31.66 17.74
N VAL A 418 -45.51 31.44 17.09
CA VAL A 418 -44.27 30.95 17.72
C VAL A 418 -43.41 32.12 18.23
N THR A 419 -42.93 32.02 19.45
CA THR A 419 -42.00 32.96 20.09
C THR A 419 -40.80 32.19 20.64
N LYS A 420 -39.59 32.65 20.32
CA LYS A 420 -38.35 32.08 20.90
C LYS A 420 -38.23 32.50 22.37
N LEU A 421 -37.79 31.58 23.21
CA LEU A 421 -37.51 31.86 24.62
C LEU A 421 -36.12 32.48 24.76
N ASP A 422 -35.97 33.44 25.68
CA ASP A 422 -34.67 34.07 25.98
C ASP A 422 -33.64 33.07 26.53
N LYS A 423 -34.14 32.01 27.18
CA LYS A 423 -33.35 30.89 27.69
C LYS A 423 -34.12 29.59 27.47
N ASN A 424 -33.40 28.54 27.09
CA ASN A 424 -33.96 27.20 27.00
C ASN A 424 -34.50 26.78 28.38
N LYS A 425 -35.65 26.12 28.38
CA LYS A 425 -36.28 25.55 29.59
C LYS A 425 -36.43 24.04 29.44
N ILE A 426 -36.86 23.36 30.50
CA ILE A 426 -37.23 21.95 30.45
C ILE A 426 -38.75 21.84 30.61
N VAL A 427 -39.37 20.99 29.81
CA VAL A 427 -40.74 20.51 29.98
C VAL A 427 -40.70 19.08 30.47
N ASN A 428 -41.44 18.79 31.54
CA ASN A 428 -41.72 17.44 32.00
C ASN A 428 -43.06 16.97 31.44
N VAL A 429 -43.05 15.77 30.87
CA VAL A 429 -44.22 15.10 30.33
C VAL A 429 -44.61 14.00 31.31
N SER A 430 -45.78 14.11 31.93
CA SER A 430 -46.29 13.17 32.92
C SER A 430 -46.52 11.77 32.33
N THR A 431 -46.57 10.74 33.17
CA THR A 431 -47.04 9.41 32.75
C THR A 431 -48.55 9.37 32.54
N SER A 432 -49.29 10.33 33.12
CA SER A 432 -50.75 10.48 32.97
C SER A 432 -51.11 11.01 31.59
N GLY A 433 -51.32 10.13 30.63
CA GLY A 433 -51.55 10.47 29.23
C GLY A 433 -50.80 9.55 28.29
N MET A 434 -49.78 8.83 28.79
CA MET A 434 -48.87 7.85 28.15
C MET A 434 -48.21 8.26 26.80
N VAL A 435 -48.91 9.00 25.93
CA VAL A 435 -48.48 9.48 24.62
C VAL A 435 -49.06 10.88 24.40
N TYR A 436 -48.20 11.85 24.09
CA TYR A 436 -48.56 13.25 23.88
C TYR A 436 -48.28 13.65 22.44
N PHE A 437 -49.32 13.97 21.69
CA PHE A 437 -49.17 14.33 20.28
C PHE A 437 -48.39 15.63 20.10
N LEU A 438 -47.60 15.65 19.03
CA LEU A 438 -46.86 16.81 18.59
C LEU A 438 -47.64 17.53 17.50
N TYR A 439 -47.47 18.84 17.42
CA TYR A 439 -48.07 19.72 16.42
C TYR A 439 -46.96 20.53 15.75
N ASN A 440 -47.06 20.79 14.46
CA ASN A 440 -46.14 21.72 13.81
C ASN A 440 -46.56 23.19 14.08
N SER A 441 -45.74 24.16 13.67
CA SER A 441 -46.06 25.60 13.80
C SER A 441 -47.34 26.01 13.07
N LYS A 442 -47.89 25.12 12.24
CA LYS A 442 -49.12 25.34 11.46
C LYS A 442 -50.34 24.71 12.13
N GLY A 443 -50.17 24.22 13.36
CA GLY A 443 -51.23 23.61 14.17
C GLY A 443 -51.60 22.19 13.73
N VAL A 444 -50.86 21.59 12.80
CA VAL A 444 -51.11 20.26 12.28
C VAL A 444 -50.51 19.22 13.22
N LYS A 445 -51.35 18.31 13.70
CA LYS A 445 -50.95 17.19 14.57
C LYS A 445 -50.12 16.17 13.78
N SER A 446 -49.03 15.70 14.35
CA SER A 446 -48.23 14.57 13.83
C SER A 446 -48.98 13.25 14.03
N ASP A 447 -49.02 12.42 12.99
CA ASP A 447 -49.56 11.05 13.05
C ASP A 447 -48.47 9.98 13.24
N THR A 448 -47.19 10.36 13.13
CA THR A 448 -46.06 9.43 13.20
C THR A 448 -45.20 9.60 14.45
N ARG A 449 -45.31 10.72 15.16
CA ARG A 449 -44.53 11.01 16.37
C ARG A 449 -45.36 11.62 17.49
N ALA A 450 -44.97 11.25 18.70
CA ALA A 450 -45.51 11.73 19.95
C ALA A 450 -44.45 11.59 21.05
N LEU A 451 -44.62 12.30 22.16
CA LEU A 451 -43.76 12.15 23.33
C LEU A 451 -44.31 11.07 24.24
N GLY A 452 -43.44 10.18 24.72
CA GLY A 452 -43.80 9.23 25.76
C GLY A 452 -43.96 9.92 27.10
N GLY A 453 -44.95 9.50 27.88
CA GLY A 453 -45.09 9.93 29.26
C GLY A 453 -43.89 9.55 30.13
N GLY A 454 -43.58 10.39 31.12
CA GLY A 454 -42.40 10.24 31.99
C GLY A 454 -41.09 10.77 31.41
N THR A 455 -41.14 11.49 30.28
CA THR A 455 -39.95 12.06 29.63
C THR A 455 -39.78 13.55 29.94
N ALA A 456 -38.55 14.05 29.83
CA ALA A 456 -38.24 15.46 29.97
C ALA A 456 -37.55 15.97 28.70
N TRP A 457 -37.98 17.14 28.22
CA TRP A 457 -37.54 17.70 26.95
C TRP A 457 -37.07 19.14 27.13
N GLN A 458 -35.92 19.46 26.55
CA GLN A 458 -35.50 20.84 26.44
C GLN A 458 -36.34 21.57 25.39
N VAL A 459 -36.79 22.76 25.73
CA VAL A 459 -37.63 23.61 24.88
C VAL A 459 -37.01 24.99 24.77
N ASP A 460 -36.99 25.54 23.57
CA ASP A 460 -36.40 26.85 23.25
C ASP A 460 -37.44 27.81 22.65
N LYS A 461 -38.68 27.34 22.44
CA LYS A 461 -39.78 28.09 21.85
C LYS A 461 -41.07 27.83 22.63
N ILE A 462 -41.95 28.82 22.63
CA ILE A 462 -43.34 28.72 23.06
C ILE A 462 -44.23 29.12 21.89
N ALA A 463 -45.38 28.50 21.73
CA ALA A 463 -46.33 28.87 20.70
C ALA A 463 -47.74 28.99 21.27
N LYS A 464 -48.59 29.80 20.63
CA LYS A 464 -50.00 29.95 21.00
C LYS A 464 -50.91 29.72 19.80
N ASP A 465 -51.98 28.96 19.98
CA ASP A 465 -53.06 28.91 18.98
C ASP A 465 -54.01 30.11 19.12
N ALA A 466 -54.97 30.23 18.19
CA ALA A 466 -55.95 31.32 18.18
C ALA A 466 -56.85 31.36 19.44
N ALA A 467 -56.99 30.23 20.16
CA ALA A 467 -57.72 30.14 21.41
C ALA A 467 -56.86 30.49 22.64
N GLY A 468 -55.58 30.81 22.45
CA GLY A 468 -54.64 31.14 23.52
C GLY A 468 -54.04 29.93 24.23
N ASN A 469 -54.27 28.70 23.75
CA ASN A 469 -53.62 27.53 24.33
C ASN A 469 -52.13 27.60 24.07
N THR A 470 -51.34 27.21 25.06
CA THR A 470 -49.88 27.24 24.98
C THR A 470 -49.34 25.90 24.49
N TYR A 471 -48.28 25.96 23.69
CA TYR A 471 -47.51 24.80 23.25
C TYR A 471 -46.03 25.06 23.47
N TYR A 472 -45.24 24.03 23.78
CA TYR A 472 -43.81 24.13 23.99
C TYR A 472 -43.05 23.47 22.84
N GLY A 473 -42.12 24.22 22.23
CA GLY A 473 -41.34 23.77 21.09
C GLY A 473 -40.29 22.76 21.51
N VAL A 474 -40.50 21.50 21.14
CA VAL A 474 -39.62 20.37 21.43
C VAL A 474 -38.77 19.98 20.22
N SER A 475 -38.91 20.64 19.06
CA SER A 475 -38.07 20.52 17.87
C SER A 475 -38.02 21.83 17.07
N THR A 476 -37.33 21.83 15.93
CA THR A 476 -37.33 22.91 14.94
C THR A 476 -38.76 23.33 14.59
N ASP A 477 -39.65 22.37 14.35
CA ASP A 477 -41.06 22.65 14.08
C ASP A 477 -42.01 21.60 14.67
N GLU A 478 -41.79 21.25 15.93
CA GLU A 478 -42.73 20.44 16.68
C GLU A 478 -42.96 21.01 18.07
N PHE A 479 -44.22 20.99 18.46
CA PHE A 479 -44.73 21.62 19.65
C PHE A 479 -45.64 20.63 20.38
N VAL A 480 -45.42 20.45 21.67
CA VAL A 480 -46.32 19.70 22.54
C VAL A 480 -47.25 20.66 23.25
N LYS A 481 -48.55 20.36 23.30
CA LYS A 481 -49.55 21.22 23.97
C LYS A 481 -49.32 21.22 25.49
N ALA A 482 -49.37 22.40 26.11
CA ALA A 482 -49.32 22.56 27.55
C ALA A 482 -50.64 22.13 28.21
N GLY A 483 -50.56 21.58 29.43
CA GLY A 483 -51.72 21.01 30.14
C GLY A 483 -51.71 19.48 30.14
N GLU A 484 -52.66 18.86 30.86
CA GLU A 484 -52.83 17.39 30.96
C GLU A 484 -51.53 16.60 31.27
N GLY A 485 -50.65 17.18 32.10
CA GLY A 485 -49.40 16.55 32.50
C GLY A 485 -48.17 17.02 31.73
N VAL A 486 -48.29 17.97 30.79
CA VAL A 486 -47.16 18.70 30.19
C VAL A 486 -46.97 20.02 30.92
N VAL A 487 -45.88 20.12 31.69
CA VAL A 487 -45.57 21.30 32.53
C VAL A 487 -44.12 21.71 32.39
N LEU A 488 -43.84 23.02 32.49
CA LEU A 488 -42.47 23.50 32.65
C LEU A 488 -41.90 22.96 33.96
N ALA A 489 -40.67 22.45 33.91
CA ALA A 489 -39.90 22.20 35.11
C ALA A 489 -39.62 23.53 35.82
N ASN A 490 -39.90 23.58 37.13
CA ASN A 490 -39.59 24.74 37.97
C ASN A 490 -38.10 24.93 38.14
#